data_AF-A0AB36SEC7-F1
#
_entry.id   AF-A0AB36SEC7-F1
#
_cell.length_a   1.000
_cell.length_b   1.000
_cell.length_c   1.000
_cell.angle_alpha   90.00
_cell.angle_beta   90.00
_cell.angle_gamma   90.00
#
_symmetry.space_group_name_H-M   'P 1'
#
loop_
_entity.id
_entity.type
_entity.pdbx_description
1 polymer ?
#
loop_
_entity_poly.entity_id
_entity_poly.type
_entity_poly.pdbx_seq_one_letter_code
_entity_poly.pdbx_strand_id
1 'polypeptide(L)'
;MFLLLTKRFPVIGRKSNFFQYLICLFCVIIINGLFFQGSLSILISIGLVLSIPFLLFTLEYIILEKKFNKLCSIYKKNKIVIQSVVHFPILEETIFRYFIYQHCLFFGYSSLQYILLSTFAFVIAHIFYQGASSIIKSVFSLILNLVFILTLNIFVTISIHIIFNFFVYLIKISSYDKYKNW
;
A
#
# COMPACT_ATOMS: atom_id res chain seq x y z
N MET A 1 4.06 12.18 11.48
CA MET A 1 3.63 13.59 11.66
C MET A 1 2.34 13.91 10.90
N PHE A 2 2.26 13.64 9.58
CA PHE A 2 1.05 13.92 8.78
C PHE A 2 -0.25 13.28 9.29
N LEU A 3 -0.22 12.03 9.76
CA LEU A 3 -1.40 11.37 10.36
C LEU A 3 -1.95 12.08 11.62
N LEU A 4 -1.09 12.78 12.37
CA LEU A 4 -1.53 13.57 13.53
C LEU A 4 -2.12 14.92 13.09
N LEU A 5 -1.60 15.48 11.99
CA LEU A 5 -2.13 16.69 11.38
C LEU A 5 -3.50 16.46 10.74
N THR A 6 -3.74 15.28 10.13
CA THR A 6 -5.07 14.95 9.56
C THR A 6 -6.19 14.97 10.60
N LYS A 7 -5.88 14.68 11.87
CA LYS A 7 -6.85 14.76 12.99
C LYS A 7 -7.29 16.19 13.32
N ARG A 8 -6.50 17.21 12.96
CA ARG A 8 -6.83 18.63 13.20
C ARG A 8 -7.71 19.25 12.10
N PHE A 9 -7.85 18.59 10.94
CA PHE A 9 -8.72 19.08 9.87
C PHE A 9 -10.17 18.64 10.09
N PRO A 10 -11.16 19.56 10.09
CA PRO A 10 -12.53 19.27 10.50
C PRO A 10 -13.26 18.22 9.63
N VAL A 11 -12.90 18.11 8.35
CA VAL A 11 -13.51 17.13 7.42
C VAL A 11 -12.80 15.77 7.46
N ILE A 12 -11.47 15.76 7.61
CA ILE A 12 -10.63 14.55 7.54
C ILE A 12 -10.54 13.87 8.92
N GLY A 13 -10.45 14.65 9.99
CA GLY A 13 -10.36 14.15 11.36
C GLY A 13 -11.58 13.34 11.81
N ARG A 14 -12.73 13.55 11.16
CA ARG A 14 -13.97 12.76 11.37
C ARG A 14 -13.99 11.42 10.62
N LYS A 15 -13.03 11.15 9.73
CA LYS A 15 -12.95 9.89 8.97
C LYS A 15 -12.17 8.84 9.76
N SER A 16 -12.32 7.57 9.41
CA SER A 16 -11.60 6.46 10.05
C SER A 16 -10.07 6.62 9.90
N ASN A 17 -9.30 6.16 10.90
CA ASN A 17 -7.84 6.16 10.85
C ASN A 17 -7.29 5.47 9.59
N PHE A 18 -7.99 4.43 9.12
CA PHE A 18 -7.70 3.73 7.87
C PHE A 18 -7.73 4.67 6.65
N PHE A 19 -8.77 5.51 6.54
CA PHE A 19 -8.88 6.47 5.45
C PHE A 19 -7.89 7.64 5.58
N GLN A 20 -7.64 8.10 6.80
CA GLN A 20 -6.64 9.15 7.06
C GLN A 20 -5.23 8.69 6.68
N TYR A 21 -4.89 7.44 6.98
CA TYR A 21 -3.61 6.85 6.59
C TYR A 21 -3.45 6.78 5.07
N LEU A 22 -4.50 6.35 4.35
CA LEU A 22 -4.50 6.33 2.89
C LEU A 22 -4.20 7.72 2.30
N ILE A 23 -4.88 8.76 2.79
CA ILE A 23 -4.63 10.15 2.36
C ILE A 23 -3.18 10.55 2.64
N CYS A 24 -2.68 10.24 3.84
CA CYS A 24 -1.31 10.54 4.22
C CYS A 24 -0.30 9.94 3.24
N LEU A 25 -0.47 8.66 2.85
CA LEU A 25 0.42 8.01 1.89
C LEU A 25 0.34 8.69 0.51
N PHE A 26 -0.86 9.00 0.02
CA PHE A 26 -1.02 9.74 -1.25
C PHE A 26 -0.31 11.09 -1.23
N CYS A 27 -0.46 11.88 -0.16
CA CYS A 27 0.23 13.15 -0.02
C CYS A 27 1.75 12.99 -0.04
N VAL A 28 2.28 11.99 0.67
CA VAL A 28 3.73 11.70 0.69
C VAL A 28 4.22 11.34 -0.72
N ILE A 29 3.47 10.54 -1.49
CA ILE A 29 3.83 10.21 -2.87
C ILE A 29 3.84 11.45 -3.77
N ILE A 30 2.84 12.31 -3.66
CA ILE A 30 2.79 13.56 -4.47
C ILE A 30 4.00 14.43 -4.15
N ILE A 31 4.30 14.67 -2.87
CA ILE A 31 5.44 15.50 -2.46
C ILE A 31 6.75 14.92 -2.99
N ASN A 32 6.97 13.60 -2.84
CA ASN A 32 8.20 12.97 -3.32
C ASN A 32 8.26 12.89 -4.85
N GLY A 33 7.13 12.71 -5.54
CA GLY A 33 7.05 12.72 -6.99
C GLY A 33 7.43 14.08 -7.60
N LEU A 34 7.05 15.17 -6.93
CA LEU A 34 7.48 16.52 -7.31
C LEU A 34 8.97 16.76 -7.03
N PHE A 35 9.49 16.18 -5.94
CA PHE A 35 10.90 16.33 -5.56
C PHE A 35 11.85 15.54 -6.48
N PHE A 36 11.50 14.30 -6.83
CA PHE A 36 12.28 13.45 -7.73
C PHE A 36 11.63 13.37 -9.11
N GLN A 37 11.92 14.31 -10.01
CA GLN A 37 11.31 14.36 -11.36
C GLN A 37 11.51 13.04 -12.16
N GLY A 38 12.63 12.34 -11.95
CA GLY A 38 12.89 11.02 -12.54
C GLY A 38 11.95 9.89 -12.06
N SER A 39 11.14 10.13 -11.03
CA SER A 39 10.16 9.16 -10.52
C SER A 39 8.83 9.15 -11.26
N LEU A 40 8.57 10.16 -12.11
CA LEU A 40 7.29 10.30 -12.80
C LEU A 40 6.97 9.08 -13.68
N SER A 41 7.97 8.55 -14.38
CA SER A 41 7.82 7.34 -15.22
C SER A 41 7.38 6.14 -14.39
N ILE A 42 8.01 5.91 -13.24
CA ILE A 42 7.68 4.81 -12.33
C ILE A 42 6.28 5.00 -11.73
N LEU A 43 5.92 6.22 -11.32
CA LEU A 43 4.58 6.52 -10.81
C LEU A 43 3.49 6.29 -11.88
N ILE A 44 3.76 6.68 -13.14
CA ILE A 44 2.88 6.40 -14.27
C ILE A 44 2.77 4.89 -14.49
N SER A 45 3.89 4.16 -14.50
CA SER A 45 3.89 2.70 -14.66
C SER A 45 3.10 2.01 -13.55
N ILE A 46 3.22 2.45 -12.29
CA ILE A 46 2.40 1.95 -11.17
C ILE A 46 0.91 2.23 -11.43
N GLY A 47 0.57 3.44 -11.87
CA GLY A 47 -0.80 3.80 -12.22
C GLY A 47 -1.38 2.93 -13.35
N LEU A 48 -0.58 2.63 -14.37
CA LEU A 48 -0.97 1.77 -15.50
C LEU A 48 -1.14 0.31 -15.07
N VAL A 49 -0.18 -0.27 -14.35
CA VAL A 49 -0.25 -1.65 -13.85
C VAL A 49 -1.48 -1.87 -12.96
N LEU A 50 -1.94 -0.83 -12.27
CA LEU A 50 -3.15 -0.87 -11.46
C LEU A 50 -4.45 -0.73 -12.26
N SER A 51 -4.47 0.27 -13.15
CA SER A 51 -5.68 0.63 -13.88
C SER A 51 -6.01 -0.38 -14.98
N ILE A 52 -5.01 -0.96 -15.65
CA ILE A 52 -5.22 -1.88 -16.76
C ILE A 52 -6.00 -3.13 -16.34
N PRO A 53 -5.62 -3.90 -15.29
CA PRO A 53 -6.40 -5.06 -14.86
C PRO A 53 -7.83 -4.70 -14.45
N PHE A 54 -8.01 -3.55 -13.80
CA PHE A 54 -9.34 -3.07 -13.42
C PHE A 54 -10.19 -2.71 -14.64
N LEU A 55 -9.60 -2.05 -15.65
CA LEU A 55 -10.26 -1.72 -16.91
C LEU A 55 -10.63 -2.98 -17.68
N LEU A 56 -9.71 -3.95 -17.80
CA LEU A 56 -9.96 -5.23 -18.46
C LEU A 56 -11.09 -6.00 -17.78
N PHE A 57 -11.05 -6.12 -16.45
CA PHE A 57 -12.12 -6.76 -15.68
C PHE A 57 -13.47 -6.03 -15.85
N THR A 58 -13.46 -4.70 -15.83
CA THR A 58 -14.66 -3.89 -16.01
C THR A 58 -15.26 -4.11 -17.41
N LEU A 59 -14.42 -4.12 -18.45
CA LEU A 59 -14.85 -4.37 -19.82
C LEU A 59 -15.45 -5.77 -19.95
N GLU A 60 -14.75 -6.80 -19.47
CA GLU A 60 -15.20 -8.19 -19.51
C GLU A 60 -16.54 -8.35 -18.77
N TYR A 61 -16.65 -7.80 -17.56
CA TYR A 61 -17.87 -7.87 -16.76
C TYR A 61 -19.05 -7.17 -17.45
N ILE A 62 -18.84 -5.98 -18.04
CA ILE A 62 -19.91 -5.24 -18.73
C ILE A 62 -20.36 -6.00 -19.98
N ILE A 63 -19.43 -6.59 -20.73
CA ILE A 63 -19.74 -7.36 -21.94
C ILE A 63 -20.58 -8.60 -21.58
N LEU A 64 -20.17 -9.34 -20.54
CA LEU A 64 -20.83 -10.61 -20.15
C LEU A 64 -22.15 -10.39 -19.40
N GLU A 65 -22.17 -9.50 -18.40
CA GLU A 65 -23.29 -9.37 -17.48
C GLU A 65 -24.23 -8.19 -17.80
N LYS A 66 -23.79 -7.23 -18.62
CA LYS A 66 -24.52 -5.99 -19.01
C LYS A 66 -25.10 -5.18 -17.83
N LYS A 67 -24.56 -5.36 -16.61
CA LYS A 67 -25.10 -4.79 -15.36
C LYS A 67 -24.07 -3.90 -14.66
N PHE A 68 -23.85 -2.70 -15.18
CA PHE A 68 -22.92 -1.72 -14.60
C PHE A 68 -23.20 -1.40 -13.13
N ASN A 69 -24.49 -1.25 -12.75
CA ASN A 69 -24.89 -0.94 -11.38
C ASN A 69 -24.47 -2.03 -10.37
N LYS A 70 -24.44 -3.30 -10.80
CA LYS A 70 -24.03 -4.43 -9.96
C LYS A 70 -22.52 -4.39 -9.70
N LEU A 71 -21.71 -4.01 -10.69
CA LEU A 71 -20.27 -3.82 -10.55
C LEU A 71 -19.94 -2.75 -9.50
N CYS A 72 -20.59 -1.58 -9.58
CA CYS A 72 -20.41 -0.52 -8.59
C CYS A 72 -20.81 -0.97 -7.18
N SER A 73 -21.86 -1.77 -7.05
CA SER A 73 -22.30 -2.34 -5.77
C SER A 73 -21.25 -3.30 -5.19
N ILE A 74 -20.70 -4.20 -6.02
CA ILE A 74 -19.62 -5.12 -5.63
C ILE A 74 -18.39 -4.33 -5.13
N TYR A 75 -17.98 -3.29 -5.86
CA TYR A 75 -16.86 -2.47 -5.45
C TYR A 75 -17.11 -1.76 -4.12
N LYS A 76 -18.29 -1.15 -3.95
CA LYS A 76 -18.66 -0.48 -2.69
C LYS A 76 -18.65 -1.46 -1.51
N LYS A 77 -19.18 -2.67 -1.70
CA LYS A 77 -19.23 -3.71 -0.67
C LYS A 77 -17.83 -4.20 -0.27
N ASN A 78 -16.91 -4.31 -1.23
CA ASN A 78 -15.57 -4.86 -1.01
C ASN A 78 -14.47 -3.79 -0.88
N LYS A 79 -14.83 -2.51 -0.80
CA LYS A 79 -13.88 -1.39 -0.81
C LYS A 79 -12.75 -1.54 0.20
N ILE A 80 -13.06 -1.95 1.43
CA ILE A 80 -12.08 -2.11 2.51
C ILE A 80 -11.05 -3.18 2.14
N VAL A 81 -11.51 -4.30 1.58
CA VAL A 81 -10.65 -5.42 1.15
C VAL A 81 -9.71 -4.95 0.04
N ILE A 82 -10.27 -4.31 -1.00
CA ILE A 82 -9.49 -3.78 -2.12
C ILE A 82 -8.44 -2.78 -1.62
N GLN A 83 -8.80 -1.91 -0.67
CA GLN A 83 -7.86 -0.98 -0.06
C GLN A 83 -6.75 -1.67 0.72
N SER A 84 -7.07 -2.69 1.53
CA SER A 84 -6.08 -3.41 2.32
C SER A 84 -5.16 -4.32 1.51
N VAL A 85 -5.68 -4.94 0.45
CA VAL A 85 -4.96 -5.94 -0.34
C VAL A 85 -4.18 -5.30 -1.49
N VAL A 86 -4.69 -4.21 -2.08
CA VAL A 86 -4.11 -3.62 -3.28
C VAL A 86 -3.56 -2.22 -3.02
N HIS A 87 -4.39 -1.28 -2.58
CA HIS A 87 -3.97 0.13 -2.50
C HIS A 87 -2.85 0.34 -1.47
N PHE A 88 -2.96 -0.22 -0.26
CA PHE A 88 -1.92 -0.03 0.75
C PHE A 88 -0.57 -0.60 0.35
N PRO A 89 -0.45 -1.88 -0.06
CA PRO A 89 0.83 -2.42 -0.51
C PRO A 89 1.53 -1.54 -1.54
N ILE A 90 0.79 -1.00 -2.51
CA ILE A 90 1.36 -0.18 -3.57
C ILE A 90 1.90 1.14 -3.03
N LEU A 91 1.07 1.84 -2.25
CA LEU A 91 1.48 3.12 -1.70
C LEU A 91 2.64 2.94 -0.71
N GLU A 92 2.60 1.89 0.10
CA GLU A 92 3.63 1.57 1.09
C GLU A 92 4.96 1.20 0.43
N GLU A 93 4.99 0.29 -0.55
CA GLU A 93 6.24 -0.04 -1.23
C GLU A 93 6.79 1.17 -2.02
N THR A 94 5.93 2.00 -2.61
CA THR A 94 6.34 3.24 -3.28
C THR A 94 7.05 4.20 -2.33
N ILE A 95 6.55 4.34 -1.11
CA ILE A 95 7.15 5.24 -0.11
C ILE A 95 8.37 4.58 0.53
N PHE A 96 8.17 3.42 1.17
CA PHE A 96 9.15 2.82 2.05
C PHE A 96 10.27 2.12 1.31
N ARG A 97 10.05 1.61 0.09
CA ARG A 97 11.15 1.07 -0.74
C ARG A 97 11.69 2.13 -1.66
N TYR A 98 10.86 2.60 -2.58
CA TYR A 98 11.36 3.41 -3.69
C TYR A 98 11.78 4.81 -3.25
N PHE A 99 10.91 5.60 -2.60
CA PHE A 99 11.29 6.96 -2.25
C PHE A 99 12.34 7.04 -1.14
N ILE A 100 12.29 6.17 -0.12
CA ILE A 100 13.38 6.12 0.88
C ILE A 100 14.71 5.75 0.20
N TYR A 101 14.70 4.82 -0.76
CA TYR A 101 15.91 4.49 -1.52
C TYR A 101 16.42 5.68 -2.34
N GLN A 102 15.54 6.43 -3.01
CA GLN A 102 15.92 7.65 -3.75
C GLN A 102 16.54 8.70 -2.83
N HIS A 103 15.97 8.92 -1.63
CA HIS A 103 16.58 9.79 -0.61
C HIS A 103 17.95 9.29 -0.17
N CYS A 104 18.09 7.99 0.12
CA CYS A 104 19.38 7.42 0.48
C CYS A 104 20.42 7.61 -0.62
N LEU A 105 20.07 7.38 -1.89
CA LEU A 105 20.97 7.64 -3.01
C LEU A 105 21.37 9.12 -3.11
N PHE A 106 20.40 10.02 -2.98
CA PHE A 106 20.64 11.47 -3.04
C PHE A 106 21.61 11.94 -1.94
N PHE A 107 21.51 11.39 -0.73
CA PHE A 107 22.39 11.72 0.39
C PHE A 107 23.66 10.87 0.47
N GLY A 108 23.90 9.96 -0.49
CA GLY A 108 25.08 9.10 -0.50
C GLY A 108 25.10 8.04 0.61
N TYR A 109 23.94 7.60 1.09
CA TYR A 109 23.82 6.57 2.12
C TYR A 109 24.02 5.16 1.53
N SER A 110 24.63 4.30 2.34
CA SER A 110 24.85 2.89 2.04
C SER A 110 23.54 2.07 2.04
N SER A 111 23.57 0.91 1.39
CA SER A 111 22.43 -0.03 1.37
C SER A 111 22.00 -0.47 2.78
N LEU A 112 22.96 -0.60 3.71
CA LEU A 112 22.64 -0.93 5.11
C LEU A 112 21.83 0.20 5.78
N GLN A 113 22.23 1.46 5.58
CA GLN A 113 21.51 2.61 6.11
C GLN A 113 20.09 2.72 5.52
N TYR A 114 19.94 2.44 4.22
CA TYR A 114 18.64 2.33 3.58
C TYR A 114 17.76 1.25 4.23
N ILE A 115 18.28 0.03 4.43
CA ILE A 115 17.52 -1.08 5.04
C ILE A 115 17.02 -0.67 6.42
N LEU A 116 17.89 -0.09 7.25
CA LEU A 116 17.54 0.34 8.59
C LEU A 116 16.47 1.44 8.55
N LEU A 117 16.70 2.51 7.77
CA LEU A 117 15.79 3.65 7.69
C LEU A 117 14.41 3.23 7.16
N SER A 118 14.39 2.44 6.09
CA SER A 118 13.17 1.91 5.49
C SER A 118 12.40 1.00 6.46
N THR A 119 13.11 0.10 7.15
CA THR A 119 12.49 -0.80 8.14
C THR A 119 11.89 -0.03 9.30
N PHE A 120 12.63 0.92 9.88
CA PHE A 120 12.13 1.73 10.98
C PHE A 120 10.95 2.60 10.56
N ALA A 121 11.04 3.28 9.41
CA ALA A 121 9.95 4.10 8.91
C ALA A 121 8.67 3.28 8.69
N PHE A 122 8.80 2.07 8.11
CA PHE A 122 7.68 1.15 7.88
C PHE A 122 7.03 0.69 9.19
N VAL A 123 7.83 0.24 10.17
CA VAL A 123 7.34 -0.23 11.47
C VAL A 123 6.67 0.90 12.24
N ILE A 124 7.30 2.09 12.30
CA ILE A 124 6.74 3.26 12.99
C ILE A 124 5.41 3.67 12.37
N ALA A 125 5.30 3.71 11.04
CA ALA A 125 4.04 4.00 10.37
C ALA A 125 2.93 3.01 10.77
N HIS A 126 3.27 1.74 10.95
CA HIS A 126 2.35 0.69 11.36
C HIS A 126 2.01 0.71 12.86
N ILE A 127 2.89 1.18 13.74
CA ILE A 127 2.60 1.31 15.19
C ILE A 127 1.33 2.15 15.42
N PHE A 128 1.13 3.21 14.64
CA PHE A 128 -0.03 4.09 14.79
C PHE A 128 -1.38 3.42 14.51
N TYR A 129 -1.39 2.30 13.78
CA TYR A 129 -2.61 1.57 13.44
C TYR A 129 -2.72 0.20 14.12
N GLN A 130 -1.60 -0.52 14.30
CA GLN A 130 -1.57 -1.90 14.80
C GLN A 130 -0.99 -2.03 16.21
N GLY A 131 -0.54 -0.93 16.82
CA GLY A 131 0.09 -0.94 18.14
C GLY A 131 1.36 -1.79 18.18
N ALA A 132 1.67 -2.39 19.33
CA ALA A 132 2.90 -3.17 19.54
C ALA A 132 3.03 -4.41 18.63
N SER A 133 1.92 -4.93 18.10
CA SER A 133 1.93 -6.07 17.17
C SER A 133 2.65 -5.77 15.84
N SER A 134 2.86 -4.49 15.51
CA SER A 134 3.59 -4.07 14.32
C SER A 134 5.08 -4.44 14.36
N ILE A 135 5.66 -4.79 15.51
CA ILE A 135 7.06 -5.21 15.59
C ILE A 135 7.31 -6.44 14.71
N ILE A 136 6.33 -7.34 14.56
CA ILE A 136 6.42 -8.51 13.66
C ILE A 136 6.59 -8.08 12.20
N LYS A 137 6.11 -6.89 11.83
CA LYS A 137 6.27 -6.32 10.48
C LYS A 137 7.71 -5.91 10.18
N SER A 138 8.61 -5.86 11.17
CA SER A 138 10.03 -5.63 10.94
C SER A 138 10.63 -6.73 10.06
N VAL A 139 10.32 -8.00 10.33
CA VAL A 139 10.80 -9.15 9.55
C VAL A 139 10.31 -9.06 8.11
N PHE A 140 9.03 -8.77 7.93
CA PHE A 140 8.44 -8.56 6.60
C PHE A 140 9.13 -7.42 5.83
N SER A 141 9.39 -6.31 6.51
CA SER A 141 10.05 -5.16 5.90
C SER A 141 11.50 -5.43 5.53
N LEU A 142 12.24 -6.15 6.39
CA LEU A 142 13.61 -6.58 6.11
C LEU A 142 13.69 -7.46 4.87
N ILE A 143 12.80 -8.45 4.75
CA ILE A 143 12.75 -9.34 3.58
C ILE A 143 12.48 -8.53 2.31
N LEU A 144 11.48 -7.65 2.33
CA LEU A 144 11.15 -6.82 1.16
C LEU A 144 12.26 -5.83 0.81
N ASN A 145 12.99 -5.28 1.78
CA ASN A 145 14.16 -4.45 1.53
C ASN A 145 15.27 -5.22 0.81
N LEU A 146 15.54 -6.46 1.24
CA LEU A 146 16.52 -7.32 0.58
C LEU A 146 16.09 -7.64 -0.86
N VAL A 147 14.82 -8.01 -1.06
CA VAL A 147 14.27 -8.24 -2.41
C VAL A 147 14.40 -6.98 -3.26
N PHE A 148 14.09 -5.80 -2.72
CA PHE A 148 14.20 -4.55 -3.45
C PHE A 148 15.64 -4.25 -3.87
N ILE A 149 16.62 -4.40 -2.98
CA ILE A 149 18.03 -4.14 -3.31
C ILE A 149 18.53 -5.11 -4.40
N LEU A 150 18.15 -6.38 -4.31
CA LEU A 150 18.61 -7.40 -5.25
C LEU A 150 18.00 -7.23 -6.65
N THR A 151 16.77 -6.72 -6.72
CA THR A 151 16.02 -6.63 -7.99
C THR A 151 15.99 -5.21 -8.57
N LEU A 152 16.12 -4.20 -7.71
CA LEU A 152 15.83 -2.78 -7.98
C LEU A 152 14.48 -2.56 -8.68
N ASN A 153 13.54 -3.48 -8.47
CA ASN A 153 12.27 -3.51 -9.15
C ASN A 153 11.12 -3.43 -8.14
N ILE A 154 10.47 -2.26 -8.09
CA ILE A 154 9.36 -2.02 -7.17
C ILE A 154 8.14 -2.91 -7.44
N PHE A 155 7.92 -3.34 -8.69
CA PHE A 155 6.78 -4.20 -9.03
C PHE A 155 6.89 -5.58 -8.39
N VAL A 156 8.11 -6.10 -8.21
CA VAL A 156 8.35 -7.36 -7.50
C VAL A 156 7.93 -7.21 -6.03
N THR A 157 8.37 -6.14 -5.37
CA THR A 157 8.03 -5.89 -3.96
C THR A 157 6.54 -5.66 -3.75
N ILE A 158 5.90 -4.90 -4.65
CA ILE A 158 4.45 -4.68 -4.66
C ILE A 158 3.72 -6.01 -4.79
N SER A 159 4.13 -6.86 -5.74
CA SER A 159 3.47 -8.14 -5.98
C SER A 159 3.55 -9.05 -4.76
N ILE A 160 4.74 -9.18 -4.15
CA ILE A 160 4.94 -9.96 -2.93
C ILE A 160 4.05 -9.43 -1.80
N HIS A 161 3.96 -8.12 -1.62
CA HIS A 161 3.15 -7.52 -0.57
C HIS A 161 1.63 -7.72 -0.82
N ILE A 162 1.15 -7.57 -2.06
CA ILE A 162 -0.24 -7.86 -2.42
C ILE A 162 -0.57 -9.34 -2.12
N ILE A 163 0.28 -10.27 -2.55
CA ILE A 163 0.10 -11.71 -2.31
C ILE A 163 0.08 -12.01 -0.81
N PHE A 164 1.00 -11.43 -0.04
CA PHE A 164 1.03 -11.58 1.41
C PHE A 164 -0.26 -11.06 2.07
N ASN A 165 -0.73 -9.85 1.73
CA ASN A 165 -1.96 -9.31 2.29
C ASN A 165 -3.21 -10.09 1.84
N PHE A 166 -3.19 -10.65 0.64
CA PHE A 166 -4.24 -11.55 0.17
C PHE A 166 -4.31 -12.83 1.01
N PHE A 167 -3.17 -13.47 1.32
CA PHE A 167 -3.15 -14.64 2.22
C PHE A 167 -3.64 -14.29 3.64
N VAL A 168 -3.21 -13.15 4.19
CA VAL A 168 -3.71 -12.67 5.49
C VAL A 168 -5.23 -12.46 5.45
N TYR A 169 -5.76 -11.95 4.34
CA TYR A 169 -7.21 -11.79 4.16
C TYR A 169 -7.94 -13.14 4.12
N LEU A 170 -7.44 -14.12 3.36
CA LEU A 170 -8.04 -15.46 3.29
C LEU A 170 -8.11 -16.15 4.66
N ILE A 171 -7.03 -16.07 5.44
CA ILE A 171 -6.98 -16.65 6.80
C ILE A 171 -8.01 -15.98 7.73
N LYS A 172 -8.20 -14.67 7.61
CA LYS A 172 -9.20 -13.96 8.42
C LYS A 172 -10.61 -14.41 8.06
N ILE A 173 -10.95 -14.50 6.77
CA ILE A 173 -12.28 -14.98 6.35
C ILE A 173 -12.55 -16.39 6.86
N SER A 174 -11.62 -17.32 6.65
CA SER A 174 -11.82 -18.71 7.07
C SER A 174 -12.00 -18.85 8.58
N SER A 175 -11.33 -17.99 9.36
CA SER A 175 -11.52 -17.93 10.81
C SER A 175 -12.91 -17.42 11.18
N TYR A 176 -13.42 -16.38 10.52
CA TYR A 176 -14.78 -15.86 10.77
C TYR A 176 -15.88 -16.85 10.39
N ASP A 177 -15.74 -17.55 9.27
CA ASP A 177 -16.73 -18.54 8.84
C ASP A 177 -16.80 -19.73 9.81
N LYS A 178 -15.68 -20.08 10.46
CA LYS A 178 -15.64 -21.12 11.49
C LYS A 178 -16.46 -20.77 12.74
N TYR A 179 -16.51 -19.51 13.13
CA TYR A 179 -17.31 -19.03 14.27
C TYR A 179 -18.80 -18.84 13.94
N LYS A 180 -19.16 -18.74 12.66
CA LYS A 180 -20.55 -18.59 12.22
C LYS A 180 -21.32 -19.91 12.12
N ASN A 181 -20.58 -21.02 12.13
CA ASN A 181 -21.09 -22.40 12.07
C ASN A 181 -21.12 -23.08 13.45
N TRP A 182 -21.05 -22.29 14.53
CA TRP A 182 -21.31 -22.68 15.93
C TRP A 182 -22.51 -21.89 16.43
#